data_AF-A0A259NF11-F1
#
_entry.id   AF-A0A259NF11-F1
#
_cell.length_a   1.000
_cell.length_b   1.000
_cell.length_c   1.000
_cell.angle_alpha   90.00
_cell.angle_beta   90.00
_cell.angle_gamma   90.00
#
_symmetry.space_group_name_H-M   'P 1'
#
loop_
_entity.id
_entity.type
_entity.pdbx_description
1 polymer ?
#
loop_
_entity_poly.entity_id
_entity_poly.type
_entity_poly.pdbx_seq_one_letter_code
_entity_poly.pdbx_strand_id
1 'polypeptide(L)' 'MEESSGVQEFITHLVELRTRLIRAVGSVFVVFLCLLPIANRLYTWLALPLLKKMPMGGHMIATEVTTPFFVPMKVA' A
#
# COMPACT_ATOMS: atom_id res chain seq x y z
N MET A 1 20.15 35.31 -25.92
CA MET A 1 20.78 34.61 -24.79
C MET A 1 19.72 34.02 -23.85
N GLU A 2 18.54 33.63 -24.39
CA GLU A 2 17.34 33.20 -23.63
C GLU A 2 17.15 31.68 -23.56
N GLU A 3 17.90 30.88 -24.32
CA GLU A 3 17.70 29.41 -24.31
C GLU A 3 18.26 28.71 -23.05
N SER A 4 19.15 29.36 -22.29
CA SER A 4 19.75 28.76 -21.09
C SER A 4 18.82 28.82 -19.86
N SER A 5 17.96 29.84 -19.74
CA SER A 5 17.11 30.04 -18.56
C SER A 5 16.00 28.99 -18.45
N GLY A 6 15.36 28.63 -19.56
CA GLY A 6 14.26 27.64 -19.56
C GLY A 6 14.72 26.23 -19.20
N VAL A 7 15.94 25.84 -19.63
CA VAL A 7 16.53 24.54 -19.27
C VAL A 7 16.83 24.49 -17.77
N GLN A 8 17.35 25.58 -17.20
CA GLN A 8 17.64 25.68 -15.77
C GLN A 8 16.36 25.58 -14.91
N GLU A 9 15.26 26.19 -15.36
CA GLU A 9 13.96 26.14 -14.69
C GLU A 9 13.32 24.74 -14.76
N PHE A 10 13.37 24.10 -15.94
CA PHE A 10 12.89 22.73 -16.11
C PHE A 10 13.64 21.72 -15.22
N ILE A 11 14.97 21.82 -15.16
CA ILE A 11 15.79 20.96 -14.30
C ILE A 11 15.44 21.17 -12.82
N THR A 12 15.21 22.42 -12.40
CA THR A 12 14.80 22.76 -11.03
C THR A 12 13.45 22.11 -10.66
N HIS A 13 12.45 22.20 -11.54
CA HIS A 13 11.15 21.57 -11.34
C HIS A 13 11.22 20.05 -11.23
N LEU A 14 12.04 19.38 -12.06
CA LEU A 14 12.24 17.93 -11.96
C LEU A 14 12.93 17.52 -10.64
N VAL A 15 13.90 18.31 -10.18
CA VAL A 15 14.59 18.06 -8.90
C VAL A 15 13.62 18.22 -7.72
N GLU A 16 12.72 19.19 -7.78
CA GLU A 16 11.68 19.38 -6.79
C GLU A 16 10.69 18.20 -6.78
N LEU A 17 10.22 17.77 -7.95
CA LEU A 17 9.34 16.61 -8.09
C LEU A 17 9.97 15.35 -7.50
N ARG A 18 11.24 15.06 -7.80
CA ARG A 18 11.97 13.92 -7.20
C ARG A 18 11.96 13.98 -5.68
N THR A 19 12.23 15.15 -5.12
CA THR A 19 12.29 15.34 -3.66
C THR A 19 10.93 15.11 -3.01
N ARG A 20 9.86 15.64 -3.63
CA ARG A 20 8.48 15.42 -3.17
C ARG A 20 8.08 13.95 -3.30
N LEU A 21 8.47 13.28 -4.39
CA LEU A 21 8.18 11.87 -4.63
C LEU A 21 8.83 10.98 -3.57
N ILE A 22 10.11 11.18 -3.27
CA ILE A 22 10.83 10.40 -2.23
C ILE A 22 10.16 10.57 -0.86
N ARG A 23 9.75 11.80 -0.52
CA ARG A 23 9.04 12.07 0.74
C ARG A 23 7.66 11.44 0.78
N ALA A 24 6.91 11.47 -0.33
CA ALA A 24 5.60 10.85 -0.44
C ALA A 24 5.71 9.32 -0.29
N VAL A 25 6.61 8.68 -1.03
CA VAL A 25 6.88 7.24 -0.92
C VAL A 25 7.30 6.86 0.49
N GLY A 26 8.19 7.64 1.11
CA GLY A 26 8.59 7.45 2.50
C GLY A 26 7.41 7.54 3.47
N SER A 27 6.53 8.53 3.30
CA SER A 27 5.34 8.68 4.14
C SER A 27 4.37 7.50 4.00
N VAL A 28 4.15 7.02 2.77
CA VAL A 28 3.32 5.84 2.51
C VAL A 28 3.92 4.60 3.17
N PHE A 29 5.24 4.41 3.06
CA PHE A 29 5.93 3.30 3.72
C PHE A 29 5.80 3.34 5.25
N VAL A 30 5.93 4.52 5.87
CA VAL A 30 5.75 4.67 7.32
C VAL A 30 4.35 4.28 7.74
N VAL A 31 3.32 4.79 7.05
CA VAL A 31 1.92 4.45 7.33
C VAL A 31 1.67 2.95 7.15
N PHE A 32 2.18 2.37 6.06
CA PHE A 32 2.09 0.95 5.78
C PHE A 32 2.71 0.09 6.90
N LEU A 33 3.92 0.43 7.36
CA LEU A 33 4.56 -0.28 8.47
C LEU A 33 3.76 -0.16 9.78
N CYS A 34 3.13 0.99 10.04
CA CYS A 34 2.23 1.17 11.18
C CYS A 34 0.94 0.34 11.07
N LEU A 35 0.47 0.06 9.85
CA LEU A 35 -0.73 -0.74 9.59
C LEU A 35 -0.47 -2.25 9.61
N LEU A 36 0.77 -2.72 9.36
CA LEU A 36 1.15 -4.14 9.44
C LEU A 36 0.68 -4.88 10.72
N PRO A 37 0.87 -4.36 11.95
CA PRO A 37 0.37 -5.04 13.15
C PRO A 37 -1.16 -5.08 13.23
N ILE A 38 -1.85 -4.14 12.57
CA ILE A 38 -3.32 -4.00 12.57
C ILE A 38 -3.96 -4.80 11.42
N ALA A 39 -3.20 -5.12 10.37
CA ALA A 39 -3.64 -5.78 9.15
C ALA A 39 -4.42 -7.08 9.41
N ASN A 40 -3.98 -7.91 10.36
CA ASN A 40 -4.67 -9.14 10.72
C ASN A 40 -6.07 -8.90 11.30
N ARG A 41 -6.26 -7.82 12.09
CA ARG A 41 -7.57 -7.46 12.64
C ARG A 41 -8.49 -6.94 11.54
N LEU A 42 -7.97 -6.13 10.62
CA LEU A 42 -8.72 -5.61 9.48
C LEU A 42 -9.16 -6.75 8.55
N TYR A 43 -8.26 -7.68 8.26
CA TYR A 43 -8.56 -8.90 7.51
C TYR A 43 -9.66 -9.73 8.17
N THR A 44 -9.57 -9.97 9.48
CA THR A 44 -10.59 -10.74 10.22
C THR A 44 -11.96 -10.07 10.15
N TRP A 45 -11.99 -8.73 10.22
CA TRP A 45 -13.22 -7.95 10.08
C TRP A 45 -13.84 -8.07 8.69
N LEU A 46 -13.02 -8.00 7.64
CA LEU A 46 -13.44 -8.18 6.25
C LEU A 46 -13.85 -9.62 5.94
N ALA A 47 -13.23 -10.61 6.57
CA ALA A 47 -13.55 -12.03 6.42
C ALA A 47 -14.85 -12.43 7.14
N LEU A 48 -15.25 -11.71 8.19
CA LEU A 48 -16.45 -11.98 8.99
C LEU A 48 -17.77 -12.04 8.17
N PRO A 49 -18.09 -11.07 7.28
CA PRO A 49 -19.30 -11.14 6.45
C PRO A 49 -19.26 -12.28 5.44
N LEU A 50 -18.06 -12.65 4.95
CA LEU A 50 -17.88 -13.78 4.03
C LEU A 50 -18.16 -15.12 4.74
N LEU A 51 -17.64 -15.28 5.96
CA LEU A 51 -17.92 -16.45 6.80
C LEU A 51 -19.41 -16.58 7.14
N LYS A 52 -20.12 -15.47 7.37
CA LYS A 52 -21.57 -15.47 7.61
C LYS A 52 -22.41 -15.91 6.41
N LYS A 53 -21.85 -15.86 5.20
CA LYS A 53 -22.52 -16.27 3.96
C LYS A 53 -22.10 -17.68 3.52
N MET A 54 -21.20 -18.34 4.25
CA MET A 54 -20.79 -19.72 3.97
C MET A 54 -21.83 -20.73 4.49
N PRO A 55 -22.01 -21.87 3.79
CA PRO A 55 -22.84 -22.97 4.25
C PRO A 55 -22.30 -23.55 5.58
N MET A 56 -23.18 -24.14 6.39
CA MET A 56 -22.83 -24.71 7.71
C MET A 56 -21.66 -25.69 7.57
N GLY A 57 -20.49 -25.36 8.15
CA GLY A 57 -19.26 -26.15 8.08
C GLY A 57 -18.23 -25.70 7.03
N GLY A 58 -18.47 -24.60 6.30
CA GLY A 58 -17.49 -24.03 5.37
C GLY A 58 -16.29 -23.39 6.09
N HIS A 59 -15.09 -23.87 5.78
CA HIS A 59 -13.84 -23.25 6.22
C HIS A 59 -13.21 -22.43 5.09
N MET A 60 -12.72 -21.24 5.42
CA MET A 60 -11.93 -20.44 4.48
C MET A 60 -10.59 -21.13 4.24
N ILE A 61 -10.35 -21.57 3.00
CA ILE A 61 -9.12 -22.28 2.62
C ILE A 61 -8.19 -21.28 1.93
N ALA A 62 -7.02 -21.06 2.52
CA ALA A 62 -5.95 -20.33 1.84
C ALA A 62 -5.41 -21.22 0.70
N THR A 63 -5.75 -20.90 -0.55
CA THR A 63 -5.36 -21.69 -1.72
C THR A 63 -3.89 -21.53 -2.09
N GLU A 64 -3.22 -20.50 -1.58
CA GLU A 64 -1.79 -20.27 -1.80
C GLU A 64 -1.04 -20.20 -0.47
N VAL A 65 0.18 -20.73 -0.45
CA VAL A 65 1.05 -20.71 0.75
C VAL A 65 1.42 -19.29 1.19
N THR A 66 1.32 -18.32 0.28
CA THR A 66 1.61 -16.91 0.48
C THR A 66 0.38 -16.11 0.96
N THR A 67 -0.83 -16.65 0.82
CA THR A 67 -2.09 -15.96 1.18
C THR A 67 -2.11 -15.45 2.64
N PRO A 68 -1.61 -16.19 3.66
CA PRO A 68 -1.59 -15.70 5.04
C PRO A 68 -0.72 -14.44 5.25
N PHE A 69 0.26 -14.23 4.36
CA PHE A 69 1.21 -13.12 4.45
C PHE A 69 0.81 -11.93 3.57
N PHE A 70 0.44 -12.19 2.32
CA PHE A 70 0.16 -11.13 1.36
C PHE A 70 -1.24 -10.54 1.47
N VAL A 71 -2.23 -11.30 1.97
CA VAL A 71 -3.60 -10.77 2.07
C VAL A 71 -3.70 -9.68 3.15
N PRO A 72 -3.17 -9.86 4.37
CA PRO A 72 -3.11 -8.76 5.34
C PRO A 72 -2.28 -7.59 4.80
N MET A 73 -1.15 -7.88 4.13
CA MET A 73 -0.26 -6.86 3.57
C MET A 73 -0.92 -6.00 2.47
N LYS A 74 -1.76 -6.56 1.60
CA LYS A 74 -2.46 -5.81 0.53
C LYS A 74 -3.63 -4.96 1.05
N VAL A 75 -4.09 -5.23 2.26
CA VAL A 75 -5.26 -4.58 2.87
C VAL A 75 -4.83 -3.46 3.84
N ALA A 76 -3.61 -3.54 4.37
CA ALA A 76 -2.90 -2.42 5.02
C ALA A 76 -2.50 -1.36 3.99
#